data_AF-A0A814FX38-F1
#
_entry.id   AF-A0A814FX38-F1
#
_cell.length_a   1.000
_cell.length_b   1.000
_cell.length_c   1.000
_cell.angle_alpha   90.00
_cell.angle_beta   90.00
_cell.angle_gamma   90.00
#
_symmetry.space_group_name_H-M   'P 1'
#
loop_
_entity.id
_entity.type
_entity.pdbx_description
1 polymer ?
#
loop_
_entity_poly.entity_id
_entity_poly.type
_entity_poly.pdbx_seq_one_letter_code
_entity_poly.pdbx_strand_id
1 'polypeptide(L)'
;MTAILDLHPHYYYTAAIPISNLSQYGDTLWFSCDFTYPIPFPVLNVRTQCLNISVPLDWNNSTTSETISIFVRRIYADQPNKPNTKQLWQLGGGAAVPGSVLESTAVQIIQSIAQIFPQGSIDIYLYDKRGTGKSSWLDCTLEDFLYNFAGCITVALKHHNRIKHNTYTNTAKDLKYLIDLSAANNEVYVMGMSNGAYLAQRYLTIAPFQSNGIILDSFPPPDRTQILLQNINIDFTGLDIMVKCSQDNFCSQMFYDNNPIRALYELKMKMMHNGSICGQILNINYRDLSEKMSFCLLGGSFELIPAIIFRTIRCSPQDQLVLKNFLIASQPATDGTQEGISLLFEWNHNWSELWSSIYVPQLSCDTINEIDNTLLFTQKILQTFCQNKVQGDQAKAIGYPQDEYYGKYSNSTIPVIALHGELDQAIPSWMAYHAADQYSKLNPNFRLIKFPYTGHVPTGYSPEIGQGSATTNNCAYKVIVSFILNGGQSIDDTCTKFIVPFDFIGQTDQIKNTAMQFFNTTDLWGKPFTEPISSTTATAVSPTVESSIVGTIIFSITIGGYSNFFFLYYLW
;
A
#
# COMPACT_ATOMS: atom_id res chain seq x y z
N MET A 1 -45.27 24.01 -48.25
CA MET A 1 -45.69 23.68 -46.87
C MET A 1 -45.05 22.36 -46.51
N THR A 2 -44.27 22.14 -45.45
CA THR A 2 -43.45 22.97 -44.56
C THR A 2 -42.54 21.96 -43.84
N ALA A 3 -41.29 22.33 -43.58
CA ALA A 3 -40.30 21.54 -42.84
C ALA A 3 -40.64 21.39 -41.34
N ILE A 4 -39.98 20.42 -40.68
CA ILE A 4 -39.41 20.40 -39.29
C ILE A 4 -38.47 19.17 -39.29
N LEU A 5 -37.15 19.22 -39.48
CA LEU A 5 -36.01 19.70 -38.66
C LEU A 5 -35.69 18.91 -37.38
N ASP A 6 -34.46 18.40 -37.38
CA ASP A 6 -33.67 17.66 -36.39
C ASP A 6 -33.61 18.27 -34.99
N LEU A 7 -33.49 17.40 -33.98
CA LEU A 7 -32.83 17.71 -32.71
C LEU A 7 -32.01 16.50 -32.23
N HIS A 8 -30.73 16.49 -32.59
CA HIS A 8 -29.69 15.76 -31.88
C HIS A 8 -29.41 16.45 -30.52
N PRO A 9 -29.17 15.70 -29.43
CA PRO A 9 -28.64 16.30 -28.22
C PRO A 9 -27.17 16.65 -28.43
N HIS A 10 -26.90 17.96 -28.49
CA HIS A 10 -25.56 18.51 -28.39
C HIS A 10 -24.95 18.12 -27.04
N TYR A 11 -23.98 17.21 -27.07
CA TYR A 11 -23.02 17.06 -25.98
C TYR A 11 -22.21 18.35 -25.89
N TYR A 12 -22.34 19.06 -24.78
CA TYR A 12 -21.46 20.17 -24.44
C TYR A 12 -20.05 19.59 -24.23
N TYR A 13 -19.22 19.68 -25.26
CA TYR A 13 -17.78 19.62 -25.12
C TYR A 13 -17.38 20.75 -24.17
N THR A 14 -16.90 20.43 -22.97
CA THR A 14 -16.02 21.37 -22.27
C THR A 14 -14.78 21.48 -23.13
N ALA A 15 -14.67 22.62 -23.83
CA ALA A 15 -13.55 22.91 -24.69
C ALA A 15 -12.25 22.71 -23.89
N ALA A 16 -11.33 21.93 -24.45
CA ALA A 16 -9.94 21.94 -24.02
C ALA A 16 -9.48 23.40 -23.93
N ILE A 17 -8.84 23.77 -22.82
CA ILE A 17 -8.20 25.08 -22.70
C ILE A 17 -7.22 25.20 -23.87
N PRO A 18 -7.33 26.22 -24.74
CA PRO A 18 -6.37 26.40 -25.83
C PRO A 18 -4.95 26.49 -25.26
N ILE A 19 -4.00 25.83 -25.92
CA ILE A 19 -2.55 25.85 -25.59
C ILE A 19 -2.04 27.30 -25.42
N SER A 20 -2.68 28.29 -26.05
CA SER A 20 -2.38 29.72 -25.91
C SER A 20 -2.69 30.33 -24.53
N ASN A 21 -3.41 29.65 -23.64
CA ASN A 21 -3.65 30.09 -22.26
C ASN A 21 -2.71 29.46 -21.23
N LEU A 22 -1.74 28.63 -21.66
CA LEU A 22 -0.73 28.03 -20.78
C LEU A 22 0.21 29.05 -20.13
N SER A 23 0.24 30.29 -20.63
CA SER A 23 1.06 31.38 -20.07
C SER A 23 0.54 31.91 -18.73
N GLN A 24 -0.64 31.49 -18.25
CA GLN A 24 -1.24 32.02 -17.02
C GLN A 24 -0.72 31.34 -15.73
N TYR A 25 0.01 30.23 -15.82
CA TYR A 25 0.40 29.39 -14.67
C TYR A 25 1.92 29.16 -14.48
N GLY A 26 2.77 30.00 -15.08
CA GLY A 26 4.23 30.00 -14.86
C GLY A 26 5.03 29.14 -15.87
N ASP A 27 6.35 29.32 -15.86
CA ASP A 27 7.26 28.71 -16.83
C ASP A 27 7.30 27.17 -16.72
N THR A 28 7.00 26.47 -17.83
CA THR A 28 7.06 25.00 -17.97
C THR A 28 8.50 24.47 -18.18
N LEU A 29 9.48 25.11 -17.54
CA LEU A 29 10.90 24.82 -17.74
C LEU A 29 11.34 23.63 -16.88
N TRP A 30 11.56 22.50 -17.55
CA TRP A 30 12.23 21.34 -16.95
C TRP A 30 13.68 21.67 -16.58
N PHE A 31 14.09 21.32 -15.36
CA PHE A 31 15.47 21.47 -14.88
C PHE A 31 16.06 20.13 -14.45
N SER A 32 17.39 20.00 -14.50
CA SER A 32 18.09 18.81 -13.98
C SER A 32 17.95 18.77 -12.45
N CYS A 33 17.69 17.60 -11.90
CA CYS A 33 17.53 17.41 -10.45
C CYS A 33 18.04 16.03 -10.04
N ASP A 34 18.44 15.88 -8.78
CA ASP A 34 18.90 14.60 -8.27
C ASP A 34 17.75 13.70 -7.80
N PHE A 35 18.06 12.39 -7.68
CA PHE A 35 17.23 11.46 -6.92
C PHE A 35 17.16 11.89 -5.46
N THR A 36 15.99 11.70 -4.84
CA THR A 36 15.81 11.97 -3.41
C THR A 36 16.57 10.95 -2.57
N TYR A 37 16.72 9.71 -3.05
CA TYR A 37 17.41 8.64 -2.33
C TYR A 37 18.50 7.95 -3.17
N PRO A 38 19.56 7.39 -2.55
CA PRO A 38 20.53 6.56 -3.26
C PRO A 38 19.85 5.37 -3.94
N ILE A 39 20.08 5.20 -5.24
CA ILE A 39 19.54 4.06 -6.00
C ILE A 39 20.46 2.85 -5.79
N PRO A 40 19.98 1.72 -5.24
CA PRO A 40 20.83 0.62 -4.78
C PRO A 40 21.30 -0.34 -5.89
N PHE A 41 21.12 -0.01 -7.18
CA PHE A 41 21.46 -0.88 -8.31
C PHE A 41 22.37 -0.17 -9.31
N PRO A 42 23.24 -0.89 -10.05
CA PRO A 42 24.04 -0.29 -11.12
C PRO A 42 23.09 0.37 -12.11
N VAL A 43 23.14 1.69 -12.16
CA VAL A 43 22.22 2.49 -12.95
C VAL A 43 22.53 2.20 -14.42
N LEU A 44 21.51 1.88 -15.22
CA LEU A 44 21.54 2.28 -16.64
C LEU A 44 21.92 3.78 -16.66
N ASN A 45 22.34 4.37 -17.79
CA ASN A 45 22.40 5.84 -17.86
C ASN A 45 20.97 6.40 -17.71
N VAL A 46 20.46 6.55 -16.48
CA VAL A 46 19.13 7.05 -16.15
C VAL A 46 19.31 8.48 -15.71
N ARG A 47 18.52 9.37 -16.29
CA ARG A 47 18.52 10.80 -15.97
C ARG A 47 17.18 11.20 -15.40
N THR A 48 17.22 12.32 -14.70
CA THR A 48 16.09 12.91 -14.01
C THR A 48 15.94 14.36 -14.41
N GLN A 49 14.70 14.76 -14.69
CA GLN A 49 14.30 16.15 -14.86
C GLN A 49 13.14 16.44 -13.93
N CYS A 50 13.09 17.65 -13.39
CA CYS A 50 12.05 18.09 -12.49
C CYS A 50 11.36 19.34 -13.02
N LEU A 51 10.13 19.54 -12.57
CA LEU A 51 9.28 20.67 -12.88
C LEU A 51 8.51 21.05 -11.61
N ASN A 52 8.45 22.34 -11.32
CA ASN A 52 7.46 22.90 -10.39
C ASN A 52 6.45 23.67 -11.23
N ILE A 53 5.17 23.36 -11.06
CA ILE A 53 4.11 23.99 -11.84
C ILE A 53 2.98 24.47 -10.93
N SER A 54 2.47 25.67 -11.21
CA SER A 54 1.32 26.19 -10.50
C SER A 54 0.04 25.59 -11.08
N VAL A 55 -0.86 25.13 -10.21
CA VAL A 55 -2.20 24.68 -10.59
C VAL A 55 -3.24 25.39 -9.70
N PRO A 56 -4.50 25.52 -10.14
CA PRO A 56 -5.57 26.04 -9.30
C PRO A 56 -5.71 25.25 -7.99
N LEU A 57 -5.92 25.95 -6.88
CA LEU A 57 -6.34 25.30 -5.65
C LEU A 57 -7.71 24.63 -5.84
N ASP A 58 -8.66 25.36 -6.45
CA ASP A 58 -10.00 24.87 -6.78
C ASP A 58 -10.21 24.80 -8.29
N TRP A 59 -10.28 23.59 -8.83
CA TRP A 59 -10.56 23.36 -10.25
C TRP A 59 -12.02 23.62 -10.64
N ASN A 60 -12.94 23.75 -9.70
CA ASN A 60 -14.35 24.04 -9.97
C ASN A 60 -14.64 25.54 -10.01
N ASN A 61 -13.69 26.38 -9.57
CA ASN A 61 -13.88 27.82 -9.50
C ASN A 61 -12.77 28.59 -10.21
N SER A 62 -13.00 28.84 -11.50
CA SER A 62 -12.11 29.62 -12.37
C SER A 62 -12.00 31.11 -11.99
N THR A 63 -12.77 31.59 -11.02
CA THR A 63 -12.69 32.99 -10.55
C THR A 63 -11.68 33.18 -9.41
N THR A 64 -11.22 32.09 -8.78
CA THR A 64 -10.18 32.17 -7.76
C THR A 64 -8.80 32.24 -8.40
N SER A 65 -7.94 33.13 -7.91
CA SER A 65 -6.52 33.23 -8.31
C SER A 65 -5.60 32.42 -7.40
N GLU A 66 -6.14 31.74 -6.38
CA GLU A 66 -5.34 30.95 -5.45
C GLU A 66 -4.81 29.69 -6.15
N THR A 67 -3.50 29.53 -6.12
CA THR A 67 -2.79 28.43 -6.76
C THR A 67 -1.94 27.69 -5.74
N ILE A 68 -1.60 26.45 -6.08
CA ILE A 68 -0.63 25.64 -5.36
C ILE A 68 0.46 25.20 -6.35
N SER A 69 1.68 25.04 -5.84
CA SER A 69 2.77 24.42 -6.60
C SER A 69 2.65 22.90 -6.53
N ILE A 70 2.78 22.26 -7.69
CA ILE A 70 2.90 20.81 -7.86
C ILE A 70 4.30 20.50 -8.40
N PHE A 71 4.97 19.56 -7.73
CA PHE A 71 6.26 19.04 -8.13
C PHE A 71 6.08 17.77 -8.97
N VAL A 72 6.76 17.73 -10.11
CA VAL A 72 6.80 16.60 -11.02
C VAL A 72 8.24 16.23 -11.29
N ARG A 73 8.52 14.93 -11.32
CA ARG A 73 9.78 14.36 -11.75
C ARG A 73 9.56 13.41 -12.92
N ARG A 74 10.36 13.59 -13.96
CA ARG A 74 10.52 12.68 -15.09
C ARG A 74 11.81 11.90 -14.91
N ILE A 75 11.73 10.57 -15.03
CA ILE A 75 12.85 9.64 -14.95
C ILE A 75 12.90 8.90 -16.29
N TYR A 76 14.06 8.85 -16.93
CA TYR A 76 14.19 8.29 -18.27
C TYR A 76 15.58 7.72 -18.53
N ALA A 77 15.66 6.74 -19.43
CA ALA A 77 16.94 6.24 -19.91
C ALA A 77 17.54 7.23 -20.93
N ASP A 78 18.77 7.68 -20.68
CA ASP A 78 19.58 8.49 -21.58
C ASP A 78 20.12 7.63 -22.72
N GLN A 79 19.29 7.49 -23.75
CA GLN A 79 19.59 6.74 -24.97
C GLN A 79 19.34 7.65 -26.19
N PRO A 80 20.33 8.47 -26.59
CA PRO A 80 20.17 9.48 -27.63
C PRO A 80 19.66 8.96 -28.97
N ASN A 81 19.86 7.67 -29.25
CA ASN A 81 19.50 7.01 -30.50
C ASN A 81 18.17 6.25 -30.45
N LYS A 82 17.43 6.31 -29.33
CA LYS A 82 16.13 5.62 -29.20
C LYS A 82 15.03 6.64 -28.89
N PRO A 83 14.08 6.86 -29.82
CA PRO A 83 12.97 7.76 -29.55
C PRO A 83 12.13 7.19 -28.41
N ASN A 84 11.75 8.06 -27.48
CA ASN A 84 10.82 7.71 -26.43
C ASN A 84 9.39 7.98 -26.90
N THR A 85 8.61 6.92 -27.08
CA THR A 85 7.23 7.01 -27.60
C THR A 85 6.19 6.64 -26.55
N LYS A 86 6.59 6.39 -25.29
CA LYS A 86 5.69 5.90 -24.24
C LYS A 86 5.97 6.62 -22.90
N GLN A 87 4.92 6.92 -22.17
CA GLN A 87 4.98 7.54 -20.86
C GLN A 87 4.22 6.68 -19.85
N LEU A 88 4.78 6.53 -18.64
CA LEU A 88 4.10 5.91 -17.52
C LEU A 88 4.00 6.90 -16.36
N TRP A 89 2.79 7.28 -16.00
CA TRP A 89 2.50 8.08 -14.81
C TRP A 89 2.23 7.14 -13.64
N GLN A 90 3.13 7.12 -12.64
CA GLN A 90 2.95 6.28 -11.46
C GLN A 90 2.35 7.06 -10.30
N LEU A 91 1.34 6.46 -9.67
CA LEU A 91 0.62 6.99 -8.51
C LEU A 91 0.85 6.04 -7.33
N GLY A 92 1.52 6.54 -6.30
CA GLY A 92 1.79 5.78 -5.08
C GLY A 92 0.52 5.43 -4.30
N GLY A 93 0.61 4.40 -3.46
CA GLY A 93 -0.37 4.14 -2.39
C GLY A 93 -0.43 5.28 -1.40
N GLY A 94 -1.35 5.26 -0.42
CA GLY A 94 -1.57 6.44 0.43
C GLY A 94 -2.25 7.59 -0.31
N ALA A 95 -3.31 8.18 0.23
CA ALA A 95 -3.90 9.40 -0.31
C ALA A 95 -2.91 10.57 -0.31
N ALA A 96 -2.00 10.60 0.66
CA ALA A 96 -1.11 11.71 0.93
C ALA A 96 0.38 11.32 0.92
N VAL A 97 0.72 10.31 0.13
CA VAL A 97 2.09 9.89 -0.11
C VAL A 97 2.59 10.52 -1.42
N PRO A 98 3.76 11.17 -1.39
CA PRO A 98 4.29 11.85 -2.57
C PRO A 98 4.80 10.84 -3.61
N GLY A 99 4.66 11.15 -4.90
CA GLY A 99 5.16 10.30 -5.98
C GLY A 99 6.68 10.13 -5.96
N SER A 100 7.42 11.07 -5.36
CA SER A 100 8.87 10.98 -5.18
C SER A 100 9.35 9.76 -4.38
N VAL A 101 8.49 9.07 -3.62
CA VAL A 101 8.87 7.79 -2.97
C VAL A 101 9.01 6.64 -3.97
N LEU A 102 8.51 6.79 -5.21
CA LEU A 102 8.49 5.74 -6.24
C LEU A 102 9.73 5.75 -7.15
N GLU A 103 10.76 6.52 -6.83
CA GLU A 103 11.98 6.62 -7.65
C GLU A 103 12.66 5.27 -7.90
N SER A 104 12.75 4.43 -6.87
CA SER A 104 13.36 3.10 -6.99
C SER A 104 12.56 2.18 -7.92
N THR A 105 11.24 2.16 -7.75
CA THR A 105 10.28 1.43 -8.60
C THR A 105 10.36 1.91 -10.05
N ALA A 106 10.43 3.22 -10.29
CA ALA A 106 10.58 3.78 -11.62
C ALA A 106 11.86 3.30 -12.30
N VAL A 107 13.00 3.34 -11.60
CA VAL A 107 14.27 2.83 -12.14
C VAL A 107 14.18 1.34 -12.47
N GLN A 108 13.55 0.53 -11.61
CA GLN A 108 13.36 -0.91 -11.85
C GLN A 108 12.51 -1.19 -13.10
N ILE A 109 11.43 -0.43 -13.31
CA ILE A 109 10.58 -0.56 -14.50
C ILE A 109 11.39 -0.20 -15.76
N ILE A 110 12.14 0.91 -15.74
CA ILE A 110 12.99 1.32 -16.87
C ILE A 110 14.03 0.23 -17.19
N GLN A 111 14.67 -0.34 -16.17
CA GLN A 111 15.64 -1.42 -16.34
C GLN A 111 14.99 -2.68 -16.93
N SER A 112 13.82 -3.07 -16.42
CA SER A 112 13.08 -4.24 -16.90
C SER A 112 12.64 -4.06 -18.36
N ILE A 113 12.13 -2.88 -18.71
CA ILE A 113 11.76 -2.54 -20.09
C ILE A 113 13.00 -2.54 -20.99
N ALA A 114 14.14 -2.00 -20.55
CA ALA A 114 15.35 -2.00 -21.35
C ALA A 114 15.87 -3.42 -21.66
N GLN A 115 15.60 -4.39 -20.77
CA GLN A 115 15.93 -5.80 -20.99
C GLN A 115 14.96 -6.50 -21.95
N ILE A 116 13.67 -6.24 -21.82
CA ILE A 116 12.60 -6.93 -22.58
C ILE A 116 12.34 -6.26 -23.94
N PHE A 117 12.55 -4.95 -24.03
CA PHE A 117 12.31 -4.10 -25.20
C PHE A 117 13.55 -3.26 -25.56
N PRO A 118 14.65 -3.90 -26.00
CA PRO A 118 15.91 -3.23 -26.28
C PRO A 118 15.83 -2.20 -27.43
N GLN A 119 14.76 -2.17 -28.22
CA GLN A 119 14.56 -1.27 -29.35
C GLN A 119 13.89 0.06 -29.00
N GLY A 120 13.41 0.26 -27.77
CA GLY A 120 12.82 1.53 -27.34
C GLY A 120 13.05 1.85 -25.87
N SER A 121 12.40 2.91 -25.41
CA SER A 121 12.48 3.43 -24.04
C SER A 121 11.12 3.93 -23.56
N ILE A 122 11.01 4.18 -22.26
CA ILE A 122 9.82 4.76 -21.62
C ILE A 122 10.25 5.92 -20.73
N ASP A 123 9.43 6.97 -20.68
CA ASP A 123 9.56 8.03 -19.68
C ASP A 123 8.64 7.70 -18.52
N ILE A 124 9.15 7.75 -17.30
CA ILE A 124 8.34 7.57 -16.11
C ILE A 124 8.16 8.91 -15.41
N TYR A 125 6.91 9.27 -15.15
CA TYR A 125 6.52 10.49 -14.48
C TYR A 125 5.98 10.18 -13.09
N LEU A 126 6.55 10.87 -12.11
CA LEU A 126 6.16 10.85 -10.71
C LEU A 126 5.73 12.26 -10.35
N TYR A 127 4.58 12.45 -9.72
CA TYR A 127 4.24 13.75 -9.15
C TYR A 127 3.89 13.61 -7.69
N ASP A 128 4.30 14.58 -6.90
CA ASP A 128 3.87 14.68 -5.52
C ASP A 128 2.42 15.16 -5.54
N LYS A 129 1.51 14.38 -4.96
CA LYS A 129 0.09 14.76 -4.87
C LYS A 129 -0.02 16.10 -4.15
N ARG A 130 -1.02 16.92 -4.48
CA ARG A 130 -1.25 18.20 -3.82
C ARG A 130 -1.20 18.04 -2.30
N GLY A 131 -0.43 18.88 -1.63
CA GLY A 131 -0.26 18.82 -0.17
C GLY A 131 0.77 17.81 0.35
N THR A 132 1.49 17.12 -0.53
CA THR A 132 2.51 16.11 -0.17
C THR A 132 3.88 16.51 -0.75
N GLY A 133 4.96 15.93 -0.25
CA GLY A 133 6.30 16.06 -0.83
C GLY A 133 6.74 17.50 -1.03
N LYS A 134 7.12 17.82 -2.25
CA LYS A 134 7.46 19.18 -2.70
C LYS A 134 6.25 19.94 -3.27
N SER A 135 5.08 19.31 -3.31
CA SER A 135 3.82 19.87 -3.81
C SER A 135 3.06 20.60 -2.72
N SER A 136 3.55 21.78 -2.33
CA SER A 136 2.86 22.66 -1.37
C SER A 136 2.48 21.94 -0.07
N TRP A 137 3.42 21.18 0.50
CA TRP A 137 3.21 20.30 1.65
C TRP A 137 2.54 21.00 2.84
N LEU A 138 1.64 20.28 3.49
CA LEU A 138 0.98 20.71 4.73
C LEU A 138 0.67 19.48 5.56
N ASP A 139 1.12 19.49 6.81
CA ASP A 139 0.78 18.46 7.80
C ASP A 139 0.80 19.05 9.22
N CYS A 140 0.36 18.26 10.20
CA CYS A 140 0.68 18.47 11.61
C CYS A 140 1.83 17.54 12.05
N THR A 141 2.32 17.69 13.28
CA THR A 141 3.39 16.80 13.77
C THR A 141 2.87 15.39 14.00
N LEU A 142 3.73 14.37 13.88
CA LEU A 142 3.37 12.98 14.20
C LEU A 142 2.88 12.84 15.64
N GLU A 143 3.48 13.59 16.57
CA GLU A 143 3.09 13.62 17.98
C GLU A 143 1.67 14.18 18.16
N ASP A 144 1.37 15.32 17.53
CA ASP A 144 0.00 15.87 17.52
C ASP A 144 -0.97 14.87 16.89
N PHE A 145 -0.59 14.24 15.78
CA PHE A 145 -1.49 13.33 15.07
C PHE A 145 -1.85 12.08 15.89
N LEU A 146 -0.86 11.47 16.55
CA LEU A 146 -1.04 10.23 17.29
C LEU A 146 -1.53 10.44 18.74
N TYR A 147 -1.10 11.51 19.39
CA TYR A 147 -1.27 11.66 20.85
C TYR A 147 -1.97 12.94 21.28
N ASN A 148 -2.00 13.99 20.44
CA ASN A 148 -2.60 15.28 20.78
C ASN A 148 -3.30 15.95 19.58
N PHE A 149 -4.41 15.36 19.13
CA PHE A 149 -5.05 15.76 17.87
C PHE A 149 -5.55 17.22 17.83
N ALA A 150 -5.67 17.89 18.99
CA ALA A 150 -5.95 19.31 19.08
C ALA A 150 -4.91 20.19 18.34
N GLY A 151 -3.64 19.76 18.30
CA GLY A 151 -2.60 20.40 17.50
C GLY A 151 -2.91 20.35 16.01
N CYS A 152 -3.31 19.18 15.50
CA CYS A 152 -3.75 19.01 14.12
C CYS A 152 -5.00 19.83 13.78
N ILE A 153 -5.96 19.94 14.70
CA ILE A 153 -7.15 20.80 14.52
C ILE A 153 -6.74 22.27 14.32
N THR A 154 -5.76 22.75 15.09
CA THR A 154 -5.26 24.13 14.97
C THR A 154 -4.66 24.39 13.58
N VAL A 155 -3.84 23.46 13.08
CA VAL A 155 -3.28 23.52 11.71
C VAL A 155 -4.40 23.50 10.67
N ALA A 156 -5.35 22.57 10.81
CA ALA A 156 -6.43 22.39 9.86
C ALA A 156 -7.35 23.63 9.78
N LEU A 157 -7.68 24.27 10.91
CA LEU A 157 -8.45 25.52 10.94
C LEU A 157 -7.71 26.67 10.28
N LYS A 158 -6.41 26.82 10.55
CA LYS A 158 -5.57 27.86 9.94
C LYS A 158 -5.48 27.71 8.42
N HIS A 159 -5.48 26.47 7.93
CA HIS A 159 -5.35 26.13 6.52
C HIS A 159 -6.63 25.55 5.91
N HIS A 160 -7.79 25.89 6.47
CA HIS A 160 -9.07 25.24 6.15
C HIS A 160 -9.43 25.29 4.65
N ASN A 161 -9.04 26.36 3.93
CA ASN A 161 -9.25 26.40 2.47
C ASN A 161 -8.42 25.33 1.73
N ARG A 162 -7.18 25.08 2.16
CA ARG A 162 -6.32 24.02 1.62
C ARG A 162 -6.87 22.63 1.95
N ILE A 163 -7.37 22.43 3.17
CA ILE A 163 -7.98 21.16 3.61
C ILE A 163 -9.18 20.78 2.74
N LYS A 164 -10.06 21.75 2.45
CA LYS A 164 -11.29 21.50 1.67
C LYS A 164 -11.06 21.19 0.20
N HIS A 165 -9.97 21.70 -0.38
CA HIS A 165 -9.67 21.53 -1.81
C HIS A 165 -8.59 20.49 -2.07
N ASN A 166 -8.05 19.86 -1.02
CA ASN A 166 -7.21 18.68 -1.16
C ASN A 166 -8.09 17.42 -1.19
N THR A 167 -8.70 17.18 -2.36
CA THR A 167 -9.64 16.08 -2.61
C THR A 167 -9.08 15.13 -3.67
N TYR A 168 -9.61 13.90 -3.74
CA TYR A 168 -9.28 12.97 -4.82
C TYR A 168 -9.55 13.56 -6.20
N THR A 169 -10.68 14.23 -6.37
CA THR A 169 -11.05 14.82 -7.65
C THR A 169 -10.10 15.93 -8.09
N ASN A 170 -9.74 16.85 -7.18
CA ASN A 170 -8.79 17.90 -7.54
C ASN A 170 -7.38 17.33 -7.80
N THR A 171 -6.98 16.30 -7.05
CA THR A 171 -5.72 15.58 -7.29
C THR A 171 -5.70 14.86 -8.64
N ALA A 172 -6.84 14.30 -9.07
CA ALA A 172 -7.00 13.66 -10.37
C ALA A 172 -7.04 14.68 -11.52
N LYS A 173 -7.59 15.87 -11.29
CA LYS A 173 -7.55 16.99 -12.24
C LYS A 173 -6.13 17.56 -12.40
N ASP A 174 -5.33 17.57 -11.33
CA ASP A 174 -3.89 17.87 -11.43
C ASP A 174 -3.23 16.86 -12.38
N LEU A 175 -3.43 15.56 -12.17
CA LEU A 175 -2.89 14.52 -13.06
C LEU A 175 -3.34 14.72 -14.52
N LYS A 176 -4.63 14.98 -14.74
CA LYS A 176 -5.15 15.28 -16.08
C LYS A 176 -4.39 16.44 -16.74
N TYR A 177 -4.21 17.55 -16.01
CA TYR A 177 -3.50 18.71 -16.51
C TYR A 177 -2.02 18.42 -16.80
N LEU A 178 -1.35 17.69 -15.91
CA LEU A 178 0.05 17.29 -16.09
C LEU A 178 0.26 16.37 -17.29
N ILE A 179 -0.70 15.47 -17.56
CA ILE A 179 -0.69 14.62 -18.76
C ILE A 179 -0.86 15.48 -20.02
N ASP A 180 -1.79 16.45 -20.04
CA ASP A 180 -1.97 17.36 -21.19
C ASP A 180 -0.67 18.12 -21.55
N LEU A 181 0.15 18.45 -20.55
CA LEU A 181 1.43 19.15 -20.75
C LEU A 181 2.57 18.26 -21.28
N SER A 182 2.50 16.96 -21.00
CA SER A 182 3.59 16.01 -21.28
C SER A 182 3.32 15.11 -22.46
N ALA A 183 2.04 14.79 -22.73
CA ALA A 183 1.64 13.70 -23.61
C ALA A 183 2.20 13.79 -25.03
N ALA A 184 2.42 15.00 -25.58
CA ALA A 184 2.94 15.22 -26.93
C ALA A 184 2.37 14.20 -27.95
N ASN A 185 3.21 13.40 -28.60
CA ASN A 185 2.81 12.28 -29.50
C ASN A 185 3.05 10.89 -28.87
N ASN A 186 3.24 10.81 -27.56
CA ASN A 186 3.56 9.57 -26.86
C ASN A 186 2.30 8.85 -26.41
N GLU A 187 2.36 7.52 -26.36
CA GLU A 187 1.34 6.75 -25.66
C GLU A 187 1.46 6.98 -24.15
N VAL A 188 0.35 7.24 -23.48
CA VAL A 188 0.30 7.53 -22.04
C VAL A 188 -0.35 6.38 -21.30
N TYR A 189 0.33 5.85 -20.29
CA TYR A 189 -0.20 4.85 -19.36
C TYR A 189 -0.24 5.44 -17.95
N VAL A 190 -1.28 5.14 -17.19
CA VAL A 190 -1.38 5.54 -15.79
C VAL A 190 -1.42 4.28 -14.92
N MET A 191 -0.51 4.21 -13.96
CA MET A 191 -0.43 3.10 -13.02
C MET A 191 -0.66 3.61 -11.61
N GLY A 192 -1.69 3.09 -10.95
CA GLY A 192 -1.95 3.34 -9.54
C GLY A 192 -1.67 2.10 -8.69
N MET A 193 -1.00 2.28 -7.56
CA MET A 193 -0.79 1.23 -6.56
C MET A 193 -1.62 1.54 -5.32
N SER A 194 -2.36 0.57 -4.78
CA SER A 194 -3.16 0.75 -3.57
C SER A 194 -4.11 1.95 -3.70
N ASN A 195 -4.04 2.96 -2.82
CA ASN A 195 -4.80 4.19 -3.02
C ASN A 195 -4.55 4.92 -4.33
N GLY A 196 -3.33 4.83 -4.85
CA GLY A 196 -3.00 5.33 -6.17
C GLY A 196 -3.91 4.73 -7.23
N ALA A 197 -4.35 3.47 -7.05
CA ALA A 197 -5.36 2.86 -7.91
C ALA A 197 -6.75 3.49 -7.69
N TYR A 198 -7.16 3.84 -6.46
CA TYR A 198 -8.38 4.65 -6.24
C TYR A 198 -8.32 5.99 -7.00
N LEU A 199 -7.17 6.68 -6.93
CA LEU A 199 -6.93 7.93 -7.65
C LEU A 199 -6.91 7.73 -9.19
N ALA A 200 -6.30 6.64 -9.68
CA ALA A 200 -6.30 6.30 -11.11
C ALA A 200 -7.72 6.04 -11.63
N GLN A 201 -8.56 5.38 -10.82
CA GLN A 201 -9.97 5.17 -11.15
C GLN A 201 -10.74 6.50 -11.17
N ARG A 202 -10.52 7.38 -10.17
CA ARG A 202 -11.08 8.74 -10.17
C ARG A 202 -10.65 9.51 -11.42
N TYR A 203 -9.37 9.47 -11.77
CA TYR A 203 -8.84 10.05 -13.00
C TYR A 203 -9.54 9.48 -14.25
N LEU A 204 -9.74 8.17 -14.34
CA LEU A 204 -10.41 7.54 -15.47
C LEU A 204 -11.90 7.94 -15.59
N THR A 205 -12.55 8.32 -14.50
CA THR A 205 -13.91 8.90 -14.57
C THR A 205 -13.92 10.34 -15.09
N ILE A 206 -12.86 11.11 -14.82
CA ILE A 206 -12.72 12.52 -15.20
C ILE A 206 -12.20 12.66 -16.64
N ALA A 207 -11.28 11.79 -17.06
CA ALA A 207 -10.58 11.83 -18.33
C ALA A 207 -10.61 10.45 -19.02
N PRO A 208 -11.79 9.95 -19.41
CA PRO A 208 -11.98 8.55 -19.81
C PRO A 208 -11.13 8.10 -21.01
N PHE A 209 -10.72 9.01 -21.89
CA PHE A 209 -10.00 8.66 -23.13
C PHE A 209 -8.64 9.37 -23.28
N GLN A 210 -8.14 10.03 -22.23
CA GLN A 210 -6.89 10.79 -22.32
C GLN A 210 -5.65 9.89 -22.31
N SER A 211 -5.72 8.71 -21.69
CA SER A 211 -4.63 7.73 -21.65
C SER A 211 -4.89 6.56 -22.59
N ASN A 212 -3.82 5.87 -23.00
CA ASN A 212 -3.85 4.67 -23.81
C ASN A 212 -4.10 3.40 -22.98
N GLY A 213 -3.86 3.44 -21.67
CA GLY A 213 -4.23 2.33 -20.79
C GLY A 213 -4.04 2.65 -19.31
N ILE A 214 -4.78 1.92 -18.46
CA ILE A 214 -4.72 2.03 -17.01
C ILE A 214 -4.23 0.72 -16.39
N ILE A 215 -3.39 0.83 -15.38
CA ILE A 215 -2.89 -0.28 -14.56
C ILE A 215 -3.32 -0.02 -13.12
N LEU A 216 -4.16 -0.90 -12.58
CA LEU A 216 -4.68 -0.84 -11.22
C LEU A 216 -4.04 -1.94 -10.38
N ASP A 217 -3.00 -1.62 -9.63
CA ASP A 217 -2.31 -2.57 -8.76
C ASP A 217 -2.89 -2.51 -7.34
N SER A 218 -3.53 -3.60 -6.90
CA SER A 218 -4.24 -3.70 -5.60
C SER A 218 -5.32 -2.65 -5.44
N PHE A 219 -6.43 -2.86 -6.12
CA PHE A 219 -7.35 -1.81 -6.52
C PHE A 219 -8.63 -1.79 -5.67
N PRO A 220 -8.79 -0.79 -4.77
CA PRO A 220 -10.00 -0.63 -3.97
C PRO A 220 -11.23 -0.37 -4.86
N PRO A 221 -12.38 -1.01 -4.60
CA PRO A 221 -13.66 -0.64 -5.20
C PRO A 221 -14.08 0.80 -4.87
N PRO A 222 -14.26 1.69 -5.85
CA PRO A 222 -14.70 3.07 -5.61
C PRO A 222 -15.98 3.17 -4.77
N ASP A 223 -16.90 2.21 -4.91
CA ASP A 223 -18.23 2.20 -4.28
C ASP A 223 -18.29 1.45 -2.93
N ARG A 224 -17.28 0.64 -2.60
CA ARG A 224 -17.30 -0.29 -1.44
C ARG A 224 -16.04 -0.30 -0.59
N THR A 225 -15.11 0.62 -0.84
CA THR A 225 -13.97 0.79 0.07
C THR A 225 -14.39 1.64 1.26
N GLN A 226 -14.37 1.03 2.44
CA GLN A 226 -14.59 1.70 3.71
C GLN A 226 -13.55 1.29 4.75
N ILE A 227 -12.91 2.27 5.38
CA ILE A 227 -11.85 2.09 6.39
C ILE A 227 -12.38 1.36 7.63
N LEU A 228 -13.69 1.47 7.90
CA LEU A 228 -14.34 0.71 8.98
C LEU A 228 -14.31 -0.80 8.76
N LEU A 229 -14.09 -1.27 7.53
CA LEU A 229 -13.93 -2.70 7.21
C LEU A 229 -12.47 -3.17 7.27
N GLN A 230 -11.50 -2.27 7.44
CA GLN A 230 -10.07 -2.59 7.31
C GLN A 230 -9.63 -3.69 8.29
N ASN A 231 -9.99 -3.58 9.57
CA ASN A 231 -9.65 -4.61 10.55
C ASN A 231 -10.34 -5.96 10.25
N ILE A 232 -11.55 -5.94 9.69
CA ILE A 232 -12.26 -7.16 9.25
C ILE A 232 -11.53 -7.79 8.04
N ASN A 233 -11.00 -6.97 7.12
CA ASN A 233 -10.24 -7.43 5.96
C ASN A 233 -8.92 -8.10 6.37
N ILE A 234 -8.24 -7.52 7.36
CA ILE A 234 -7.02 -8.08 7.97
C ILE A 234 -7.34 -9.41 8.64
N ASP A 235 -8.43 -9.48 9.41
CA ASP A 235 -8.91 -10.71 10.04
C ASP A 235 -9.19 -11.82 9.02
N PHE A 236 -9.92 -11.47 7.95
CA PHE A 236 -10.22 -12.38 6.85
C PHE A 236 -8.95 -12.98 6.22
N THR A 237 -7.95 -12.14 5.96
CA THR A 237 -6.71 -12.57 5.30
C THR A 237 -5.82 -13.39 6.23
N GLY A 238 -5.72 -12.99 7.51
CA GLY A 238 -5.01 -13.79 8.51
C GLY A 238 -5.64 -15.17 8.72
N LEU A 239 -6.98 -15.25 8.70
CA LEU A 239 -7.71 -16.51 8.72
C LEU A 239 -7.43 -17.36 7.48
N ASP A 240 -7.39 -16.78 6.27
CA ASP A 240 -7.06 -17.51 5.05
C ASP A 240 -5.65 -18.15 5.12
N ILE A 241 -4.66 -17.46 5.70
CA ILE A 241 -3.33 -18.05 5.93
C ILE A 241 -3.40 -19.26 6.86
N MET A 242 -4.21 -19.21 7.91
CA MET A 242 -4.41 -20.35 8.81
C MET A 242 -5.16 -21.51 8.15
N VAL A 243 -6.09 -21.21 7.23
CA VAL A 243 -6.72 -22.22 6.38
C VAL A 243 -5.69 -22.88 5.46
N LYS A 244 -4.81 -22.12 4.83
CA LYS A 244 -3.74 -22.65 3.97
C LYS A 244 -2.72 -23.47 4.78
N CYS A 245 -2.36 -23.05 5.99
CA CYS A 245 -1.58 -23.86 6.92
C CYS A 245 -2.28 -25.18 7.27
N SER A 246 -3.61 -25.19 7.40
CA SER A 246 -4.39 -26.41 7.67
C SER A 246 -4.40 -27.38 6.47
N GLN A 247 -4.22 -26.86 5.26
CA GLN A 247 -4.13 -27.65 4.02
C GLN A 247 -2.71 -28.15 3.75
N ASP A 248 -1.70 -27.54 4.36
CA ASP A 248 -0.31 -27.95 4.25
C ASP A 248 0.02 -29.11 5.21
N ASN A 249 0.65 -30.16 4.68
CA ASN A 249 0.96 -31.36 5.45
C ASN A 249 1.90 -31.08 6.63
N PHE A 250 2.92 -30.23 6.43
CA PHE A 250 3.88 -29.93 7.48
C PHE A 250 3.29 -28.96 8.51
N CYS A 251 2.75 -27.83 8.05
CA CYS A 251 2.23 -26.76 8.90
C CYS A 251 1.12 -27.26 9.82
N SER A 252 0.18 -28.06 9.28
CA SER A 252 -0.91 -28.65 10.06
C SER A 252 -0.39 -29.49 11.23
N GLN A 253 0.63 -30.34 11.02
CA GLN A 253 1.20 -31.24 12.02
C GLN A 253 1.94 -30.54 13.17
N MET A 254 2.26 -29.26 13.02
CA MET A 254 2.82 -28.46 14.11
C MET A 254 1.79 -28.19 15.21
N PHE A 255 0.49 -28.35 14.92
CA PHE A 255 -0.60 -28.07 15.86
C PHE A 255 -1.30 -29.34 16.33
N TYR A 256 -1.78 -29.32 17.57
CA TYR A 256 -2.58 -30.42 18.13
C TYR A 256 -3.80 -30.73 17.25
N ASP A 257 -4.12 -32.01 17.09
CA ASP A 257 -5.15 -32.54 16.18
C ASP A 257 -4.99 -32.08 14.71
N ASN A 258 -3.79 -31.67 14.30
CA ASN A 258 -3.52 -31.05 13.00
C ASN A 258 -4.44 -29.86 12.69
N ASN A 259 -4.78 -29.05 13.71
CA ASN A 259 -5.79 -27.99 13.60
C ASN A 259 -5.25 -26.59 13.98
N PRO A 260 -4.56 -25.91 13.03
CA PRO A 260 -4.04 -24.56 13.23
C PRO A 260 -5.11 -23.52 13.61
N ILE A 261 -6.32 -23.61 13.03
CA ILE A 261 -7.41 -22.67 13.29
C ILE A 261 -7.90 -22.79 14.73
N ARG A 262 -8.12 -24.02 15.21
CA ARG A 262 -8.49 -24.26 16.61
C ARG A 262 -7.41 -23.75 17.57
N ALA A 263 -6.15 -24.00 17.26
CA ALA A 263 -5.03 -23.50 18.06
C ALA A 263 -5.02 -21.97 18.18
N LEU A 264 -5.31 -21.25 17.09
CA LEU A 264 -5.46 -19.79 17.08
C LEU A 264 -6.59 -19.31 18.02
N TYR A 265 -7.78 -19.90 17.93
CA TYR A 265 -8.90 -19.55 18.83
C TYR A 265 -8.58 -19.86 20.29
N GLU A 266 -8.00 -21.02 20.59
CA GLU A 266 -7.62 -21.40 21.94
C GLU A 266 -6.54 -20.45 22.50
N LEU A 267 -5.57 -20.04 21.68
CA LEU A 267 -4.56 -19.06 22.07
C LEU A 267 -5.20 -17.72 22.42
N LYS A 268 -6.10 -17.20 21.58
CA LYS A 268 -6.83 -15.96 21.86
C LYS A 268 -7.55 -16.03 23.19
N MET A 269 -8.36 -17.07 23.41
CA MET A 269 -9.12 -17.24 24.65
C MET A 269 -8.21 -17.32 25.87
N LYS A 270 -7.11 -18.10 25.81
CA LYS A 270 -6.14 -18.19 26.90
C LYS A 270 -5.49 -16.84 27.19
N MET A 271 -5.06 -16.10 26.18
CA MET A 271 -4.41 -14.80 26.37
C MET A 271 -5.38 -13.72 26.88
N MET A 272 -6.65 -13.73 26.45
CA MET A 272 -7.66 -12.78 26.95
C MET A 272 -8.00 -12.97 28.43
N HIS A 273 -7.83 -14.18 28.97
CA HIS A 273 -8.08 -14.50 30.38
C HIS A 273 -6.79 -14.65 31.19
N ASN A 274 -5.67 -14.07 30.74
CA ASN A 274 -4.35 -14.19 31.38
C ASN A 274 -3.89 -15.64 31.64
N GLY A 275 -4.38 -16.61 30.88
CA GLY A 275 -4.03 -18.03 30.98
C GLY A 275 -2.85 -18.46 30.10
N SER A 276 -2.23 -17.55 29.34
CA SER A 276 -1.03 -17.82 28.55
C SER A 276 0.24 -17.51 29.32
N ILE A 277 1.10 -18.51 29.51
CA ILE A 277 2.41 -18.36 30.16
C ILE A 277 3.27 -17.34 29.40
N CYS A 278 3.31 -17.43 28.06
CA CYS A 278 4.09 -16.51 27.25
C CYS A 278 3.52 -15.08 27.27
N GLY A 279 2.19 -14.94 27.28
CA GLY A 279 1.57 -13.63 27.45
C GLY A 279 2.00 -12.95 28.76
N GLN A 280 2.03 -13.70 29.86
CA GLN A 280 2.48 -13.20 31.16
C GLN A 280 3.98 -12.85 31.17
N ILE A 281 4.85 -13.74 30.67
CA ILE A 281 6.31 -13.54 30.66
C ILE A 281 6.70 -12.34 29.80
N LEU A 282 6.09 -12.20 28.62
CA LEU A 282 6.37 -11.11 27.69
C LEU A 282 5.60 -9.83 28.03
N ASN A 283 4.71 -9.88 29.02
CA ASN A 283 3.83 -8.78 29.41
C ASN A 283 3.01 -8.22 28.24
N ILE A 284 2.37 -9.11 27.48
CA ILE A 284 1.51 -8.78 26.34
C ILE A 284 0.16 -9.51 26.44
N ASN A 285 -0.91 -8.87 25.98
CA ASN A 285 -2.20 -9.52 25.76
C ASN A 285 -2.34 -10.00 24.30
N TYR A 286 -3.46 -10.66 23.99
CA TYR A 286 -3.70 -11.14 22.64
C TYR A 286 -3.76 -10.02 21.60
N ARG A 287 -4.31 -8.86 21.95
CA ARG A 287 -4.43 -7.72 21.03
C ARG A 287 -3.05 -7.20 20.64
N ASP A 288 -2.10 -7.16 21.58
CA ASP A 288 -0.68 -6.81 21.29
C ASP A 288 -0.07 -7.80 20.30
N LEU A 289 -0.26 -9.11 20.54
CA LEU A 289 0.24 -10.15 19.64
C LEU A 289 -0.40 -10.08 18.25
N SER A 290 -1.72 -9.90 18.19
CA SER A 290 -2.50 -9.74 16.96
C SER A 290 -2.01 -8.55 16.13
N GLU A 291 -1.79 -7.40 16.78
CA GLU A 291 -1.22 -6.23 16.11
C GLU A 291 0.13 -6.56 15.49
N LYS A 292 1.02 -7.23 16.24
CA LYS A 292 2.33 -7.62 15.71
C LYS A 292 2.24 -8.63 14.57
N MET A 293 1.34 -9.62 14.65
CA MET A 293 1.09 -10.56 13.55
C MET A 293 0.51 -9.86 12.32
N SER A 294 -0.28 -8.79 12.49
CA SER A 294 -0.80 -8.03 11.36
C SER A 294 0.31 -7.37 10.51
N PHE A 295 1.48 -7.04 11.08
CA PHE A 295 2.64 -6.61 10.30
C PHE A 295 3.22 -7.70 9.41
N CYS A 296 3.06 -8.97 9.79
CA CYS A 296 3.47 -10.09 8.93
C CYS A 296 2.58 -10.18 7.69
N LEU A 297 1.29 -9.85 7.83
CA LEU A 297 0.36 -9.75 6.69
C LEU A 297 0.78 -8.62 5.75
N LEU A 298 1.04 -7.43 6.30
CA LEU A 298 1.47 -6.26 5.54
C LEU A 298 2.80 -6.48 4.81
N GLY A 299 3.76 -7.12 5.47
CA GLY A 299 5.09 -7.37 4.92
C GLY A 299 5.20 -8.63 4.05
N GLY A 300 4.11 -9.36 3.81
CA GLY A 300 4.12 -10.62 3.05
C GLY A 300 4.91 -11.75 3.72
N SER A 301 5.15 -11.65 5.03
CA SER A 301 5.89 -12.65 5.83
C SER A 301 4.93 -13.67 6.45
N PHE A 302 4.05 -14.23 5.61
CA PHE A 302 2.88 -14.99 6.03
C PHE A 302 3.20 -16.25 6.85
N GLU A 303 4.30 -16.94 6.53
CA GLU A 303 4.72 -18.16 7.22
C GLU A 303 5.14 -17.93 8.67
N LEU A 304 5.48 -16.69 9.04
CA LEU A 304 5.76 -16.35 10.43
C LEU A 304 4.52 -16.47 11.30
N ILE A 305 3.31 -16.24 10.76
CA ILE A 305 2.07 -16.20 11.53
C ILE A 305 1.78 -17.53 12.25
N PRO A 306 1.68 -18.67 11.55
CA PRO A 306 1.45 -19.94 12.25
C PRO A 306 2.63 -20.31 13.16
N ALA A 307 3.87 -19.96 12.79
CA ALA A 307 5.03 -20.17 13.65
C ALA A 307 4.95 -19.37 14.97
N ILE A 308 4.54 -18.10 14.92
CA ILE A 308 4.32 -17.24 16.10
C ILE A 308 3.25 -17.85 17.00
N ILE A 309 2.13 -18.28 16.43
CA ILE A 309 1.02 -18.91 17.17
C ILE A 309 1.52 -20.17 17.88
N PHE A 310 2.20 -21.06 17.14
CA PHE A 310 2.77 -22.29 17.69
C PHE A 310 3.77 -22.02 18.82
N ARG A 311 4.73 -21.11 18.60
CA ARG A 311 5.74 -20.75 19.61
C ARG A 311 5.12 -20.11 20.85
N THR A 312 4.06 -19.32 20.69
CA THR A 312 3.35 -18.71 21.81
C THR A 312 2.61 -19.76 22.64
N ILE A 313 2.02 -20.77 22.00
CA ILE A 313 1.36 -21.89 22.69
C ILE A 313 2.39 -22.76 23.42
N ARG A 314 3.51 -23.11 22.77
CA ARG A 314 4.56 -23.97 23.34
C ARG A 314 5.33 -23.28 24.46
N CYS A 315 5.66 -22.01 24.30
CA CYS A 315 6.31 -21.14 25.27
C CYS A 315 7.59 -21.71 25.94
N SER A 316 8.42 -22.46 25.21
CA SER A 316 9.72 -22.89 25.72
C SER A 316 10.64 -21.70 26.00
N PRO A 317 11.74 -21.86 26.78
CA PRO A 317 12.71 -20.78 26.97
C PRO A 317 13.25 -20.20 25.65
N GLN A 318 13.41 -21.04 24.62
CA GLN A 318 13.80 -20.57 23.28
C GLN A 318 12.69 -19.75 22.60
N ASP A 319 11.42 -20.14 22.78
CA ASP A 319 10.29 -19.38 22.22
C ASP A 319 10.16 -18.01 22.84
N GLN A 320 10.40 -17.89 24.14
CA GLN A 320 10.35 -16.62 24.83
C GLN A 320 11.40 -15.64 24.24
N LEU A 321 12.60 -16.12 23.92
CA LEU A 321 13.64 -15.31 23.26
C LEU A 321 13.24 -14.92 21.84
N VAL A 322 12.75 -15.88 21.05
CA VAL A 322 12.29 -15.66 19.68
C VAL A 322 11.14 -14.65 19.63
N LEU A 323 10.13 -14.82 20.47
CA LEU A 323 8.97 -13.93 20.55
C LEU A 323 9.36 -12.55 21.05
N LYS A 324 10.29 -12.44 22.01
CA LYS A 324 10.83 -11.14 22.44
C LYS A 324 11.52 -10.41 21.28
N ASN A 325 12.34 -11.10 20.50
CA ASN A 325 12.96 -10.51 19.31
C ASN A 325 11.91 -10.09 18.29
N PHE A 326 10.90 -10.92 18.06
CA PHE A 326 9.78 -10.59 17.17
C PHE A 326 9.06 -9.31 17.62
N LEU A 327 8.74 -9.18 18.90
CA LEU A 327 8.08 -7.97 19.43
C LEU A 327 8.93 -6.71 19.26
N ILE A 328 10.26 -6.81 19.29
CA ILE A 328 11.19 -5.70 19.04
C ILE A 328 11.27 -5.39 17.55
N ALA A 329 11.48 -6.42 16.72
CA ALA A 329 11.62 -6.29 15.26
C ALA A 329 10.33 -5.84 14.57
N SER A 330 9.18 -6.10 15.19
CA SER A 330 7.85 -5.64 14.74
C SER A 330 7.40 -4.33 15.41
N GLN A 331 8.30 -3.62 16.11
CA GLN A 331 8.00 -2.24 16.48
C GLN A 331 7.97 -1.35 15.23
N PRO A 332 6.98 -0.46 15.10
CA PRO A 332 7.04 0.56 14.07
C PRO A 332 8.35 1.34 14.21
N ALA A 333 8.97 1.70 13.09
CA ALA A 333 10.11 2.60 13.11
C ALA A 333 9.68 3.91 13.81
N THR A 334 10.37 4.26 14.90
CA THR A 334 10.13 5.52 15.63
C THR A 334 10.69 6.73 14.89
N ASP A 335 11.56 6.49 13.91
CA ASP A 335 12.33 7.49 13.22
C ASP A 335 11.87 7.57 11.76
N GLY A 336 11.03 8.55 11.47
CA GLY A 336 10.75 8.96 10.10
C GLY A 336 9.27 9.13 9.82
N THR A 337 8.75 10.33 10.08
CA THR A 337 7.90 10.93 9.05
C THR A 337 8.72 10.86 7.76
N GLN A 338 8.38 9.96 6.84
CA GLN A 338 9.04 9.99 5.53
C GLN A 338 8.86 11.41 4.99
N GLU A 339 9.96 12.00 4.54
CA GLU A 339 10.00 13.39 4.12
C GLU A 339 8.88 13.64 3.10
N GLY A 340 7.88 14.43 3.48
CA GLY A 340 6.78 14.82 2.61
C GLY A 340 5.50 13.97 2.65
N ILE A 341 5.37 12.90 3.45
CA ILE A 341 4.04 12.32 3.73
C ILE A 341 3.21 13.34 4.54
N SER A 342 1.90 13.41 4.28
CA SER A 342 0.98 14.22 5.10
C SER A 342 -0.08 13.33 5.77
N LEU A 343 0.06 13.08 7.07
CA LEU A 343 -0.92 12.30 7.84
C LEU A 343 -2.26 13.03 7.94
N LEU A 344 -2.23 14.34 8.10
CA LEU A 344 -3.43 15.18 8.11
C LEU A 344 -4.21 15.01 6.80
N PHE A 345 -3.55 15.03 5.64
CA PHE A 345 -4.26 14.82 4.38
C PHE A 345 -4.66 13.38 4.15
N GLU A 346 -3.85 12.39 4.55
CA GLU A 346 -4.23 10.98 4.42
C GLU A 346 -5.58 10.74 5.09
N TRP A 347 -5.69 11.16 6.35
CA TRP A 347 -6.88 10.94 7.14
C TRP A 347 -8.02 11.86 6.75
N ASN A 348 -7.75 13.07 6.28
CA ASN A 348 -8.78 13.92 5.70
C ASN A 348 -9.45 13.26 4.47
N HIS A 349 -8.68 12.56 3.62
CA HIS A 349 -9.25 11.80 2.51
C HIS A 349 -10.06 10.60 3.01
N ASN A 350 -9.50 9.80 3.92
CA ASN A 350 -10.17 8.64 4.48
C ASN A 350 -11.48 9.03 5.19
N TRP A 351 -11.49 10.12 5.96
CA TRP A 351 -12.67 10.63 6.65
C TRP A 351 -13.76 11.18 5.73
N SER A 352 -13.38 11.69 4.56
CA SER A 352 -14.30 12.34 3.61
C SER A 352 -14.96 11.34 2.66
N GLU A 353 -14.19 10.38 2.14
CA GLU A 353 -14.68 9.45 1.11
C GLU A 353 -14.77 8.00 1.58
N LEU A 354 -13.90 7.56 2.50
CA LEU A 354 -13.72 6.15 2.83
C LEU A 354 -14.20 5.80 4.25
N TRP A 355 -14.81 6.72 4.98
CA TRP A 355 -15.17 6.45 6.38
C TRP A 355 -16.42 5.60 6.51
N SER A 356 -17.52 6.07 5.93
CA SER A 356 -18.82 5.40 5.96
C SER A 356 -19.53 5.59 4.63
N SER A 357 -20.53 4.75 4.39
CA SER A 357 -21.37 4.80 3.19
C SER A 357 -22.77 4.29 3.51
N ILE A 358 -23.63 4.25 2.49
CA ILE A 358 -24.95 3.62 2.61
C ILE A 358 -24.86 2.11 2.91
N TYR A 359 -23.73 1.47 2.62
CA TYR A 359 -23.50 0.04 2.86
C TYR A 359 -22.84 -0.22 4.21
N VAL A 360 -22.00 0.72 4.68
CA VAL A 360 -21.32 0.65 5.97
C VAL A 360 -21.68 1.90 6.77
N PRO A 361 -22.70 1.84 7.64
CA PRO A 361 -23.17 3.02 8.36
C PRO A 361 -22.09 3.55 9.31
N GLN A 362 -22.25 4.80 9.73
CA GLN A 362 -21.42 5.39 10.78
C GLN A 362 -21.50 4.54 12.05
N LEU A 363 -20.34 4.12 12.56
CA LEU A 363 -20.21 3.42 13.84
C LEU A 363 -19.70 4.37 14.93
N SER A 364 -20.03 4.07 16.18
CA SER A 364 -19.40 4.72 17.34
C SER A 364 -17.99 4.16 17.54
N CYS A 365 -17.10 4.94 18.15
CA CYS A 365 -15.74 4.46 18.45
C CYS A 365 -15.74 3.29 19.45
N ASP A 366 -16.75 3.20 20.32
CA ASP A 366 -16.92 2.08 21.24
C ASP A 366 -17.30 0.80 20.48
N THR A 367 -18.24 0.89 19.53
CA THR A 367 -18.62 -0.24 18.67
C THR A 367 -17.44 -0.72 17.81
N ILE A 368 -16.64 0.20 17.26
CA ILE A 368 -15.40 -0.17 16.55
C ILE A 368 -14.47 -0.97 17.47
N ASN A 369 -14.25 -0.50 18.69
CA ASN A 369 -13.40 -1.20 19.66
C ASN A 369 -13.97 -2.56 20.09
N GLU A 370 -15.29 -2.68 20.21
CA GLU A 370 -15.97 -3.96 20.47
C GLU A 370 -15.75 -4.95 19.32
N ILE A 371 -15.94 -4.51 18.07
CA ILE A 371 -15.67 -5.33 16.87
C ILE A 371 -14.21 -5.78 16.89
N ASP A 372 -13.25 -4.87 17.09
CA ASP A 372 -11.82 -5.18 17.14
C ASP A 372 -11.50 -6.27 18.18
N ASN A 373 -12.17 -6.25 19.33
CA ASN A 373 -11.97 -7.28 20.37
C ASN A 373 -12.47 -8.66 19.93
N THR A 374 -13.38 -8.76 18.96
CA THR A 374 -13.88 -10.04 18.42
C THR A 374 -12.96 -10.65 17.36
N LEU A 375 -12.11 -9.85 16.71
CA LEU A 375 -11.24 -10.30 15.62
C LEU A 375 -10.01 -11.09 16.10
N LEU A 376 -9.53 -12.02 15.29
CA LEU A 376 -8.30 -12.79 15.53
C LEU A 376 -7.06 -12.04 15.07
N PHE A 377 -7.18 -11.25 14.00
CA PHE A 377 -6.16 -10.34 13.50
C PHE A 377 -6.75 -8.93 13.37
N THR A 378 -6.10 -7.95 13.97
CA THR A 378 -6.54 -6.55 14.01
C THR A 378 -5.36 -5.63 14.25
N GLN A 379 -5.42 -4.42 13.70
CA GLN A 379 -4.54 -3.31 14.04
C GLN A 379 -5.22 -2.44 15.11
N LYS A 380 -4.48 -2.05 16.15
CA LYS A 380 -5.02 -1.29 17.28
C LYS A 380 -5.30 0.20 17.01
N ILE A 381 -5.39 0.60 15.74
CA ILE A 381 -5.27 2.01 15.37
C ILE A 381 -6.61 2.67 14.97
N LEU A 382 -7.59 1.88 14.52
CA LEU A 382 -8.87 2.40 14.03
C LEU A 382 -9.66 3.15 15.11
N GLN A 383 -9.55 2.74 16.37
CA GLN A 383 -10.18 3.44 17.50
C GLN A 383 -9.62 4.86 17.67
N THR A 384 -8.30 5.02 17.66
CA THR A 384 -7.62 6.33 17.75
C THR A 384 -8.05 7.22 16.59
N PHE A 385 -8.09 6.67 15.37
CA PHE A 385 -8.54 7.43 14.20
C PHE A 385 -10.01 7.81 14.24
N CYS A 386 -10.87 6.97 14.82
CA CYS A 386 -12.25 7.34 15.10
C CYS A 386 -12.35 8.53 16.06
N GLN A 387 -11.58 8.52 17.15
CA GLN A 387 -11.56 9.61 18.13
C GLN A 387 -11.06 10.92 17.50
N ASN A 388 -10.00 10.85 16.68
CA ASN A 388 -9.49 12.00 15.94
C ASN A 388 -10.55 12.56 14.97
N LYS A 389 -11.26 11.69 14.24
CA LYS A 389 -12.36 12.11 13.37
C LYS A 389 -13.45 12.87 14.15
N VAL A 390 -13.90 12.32 15.27
CA VAL A 390 -14.95 12.94 16.11
C VAL A 390 -14.54 14.35 16.53
N GLN A 391 -13.30 14.52 17.00
CA GLN A 391 -12.80 15.85 17.39
C GLN A 391 -12.73 16.81 16.20
N GLY A 392 -12.25 16.35 15.05
CA GLY A 392 -12.16 17.17 13.85
C GLY A 392 -13.51 17.57 13.26
N ASP A 393 -14.51 16.67 13.29
CA ASP A 393 -15.90 16.95 12.90
C ASP A 393 -16.52 18.01 13.82
N GLN A 394 -16.34 17.88 15.13
CA GLN A 394 -16.84 18.85 16.13
C GLN A 394 -16.24 20.25 15.92
N ALA A 395 -14.95 20.31 15.59
CA ALA A 395 -14.25 21.55 15.28
C ALA A 395 -14.55 22.10 13.87
N LYS A 396 -15.22 21.32 13.00
CA LYS A 396 -15.41 21.63 11.57
C LYS A 396 -14.09 21.96 10.86
N ALA A 397 -13.02 21.27 11.25
CA ALA A 397 -11.65 21.58 10.82
C ALA A 397 -11.18 20.70 9.66
N ILE A 398 -11.78 19.51 9.53
CA ILE A 398 -11.47 18.48 8.53
C ILE A 398 -12.73 18.11 7.76
N GLY A 399 -12.55 17.39 6.66
CA GLY A 399 -13.61 16.91 5.81
C GLY A 399 -13.84 17.80 4.59
N TYR A 400 -14.17 17.13 3.48
CA TYR A 400 -14.68 17.75 2.27
C TYR A 400 -15.90 16.96 1.75
N PRO A 401 -16.82 17.61 1.03
CA PRO A 401 -17.99 16.91 0.51
C PRO A 401 -17.59 15.94 -0.61
N GLN A 402 -18.27 14.80 -0.65
CA GLN A 402 -18.26 13.90 -1.81
C GLN A 402 -18.86 14.64 -3.01
N ASP A 403 -18.24 14.48 -4.18
CA ASP A 403 -18.71 15.09 -5.42
C ASP A 403 -19.33 14.05 -6.37
N GLU A 404 -19.69 14.49 -7.58
CA GLU A 404 -20.31 13.64 -8.57
C GLU A 404 -19.45 12.45 -9.03
N TYR A 405 -18.15 12.41 -8.74
CA TYR A 405 -17.27 11.30 -9.13
C TYR A 405 -17.10 10.25 -8.02
N TYR A 406 -17.60 10.53 -6.81
CA TYR A 406 -17.57 9.59 -5.69
C TYR A 406 -18.32 8.30 -6.02
N GLY A 407 -17.71 7.15 -5.67
CA GLY A 407 -18.33 5.84 -5.87
C GLY A 407 -18.49 5.40 -7.31
N LYS A 408 -17.93 6.12 -8.30
CA LYS A 408 -18.16 5.82 -9.72
C LYS A 408 -17.03 5.01 -10.34
N TYR A 409 -17.44 4.09 -11.21
CA TYR A 409 -16.59 3.43 -12.19
C TYR A 409 -16.70 4.15 -13.53
N SER A 410 -15.61 4.17 -14.30
CA SER A 410 -15.63 4.74 -15.64
C SER A 410 -16.23 3.77 -16.65
N ASN A 411 -16.98 4.29 -17.63
CA ASN A 411 -17.45 3.55 -18.81
C ASN A 411 -16.47 3.64 -19.98
N SER A 412 -15.24 4.09 -19.73
CA SER A 412 -14.19 4.10 -20.75
C SER A 412 -13.96 2.71 -21.33
N THR A 413 -13.67 2.69 -22.63
CA THR A 413 -13.30 1.47 -23.37
C THR A 413 -11.80 1.36 -23.60
N ILE A 414 -10.97 2.24 -23.04
CA ILE A 414 -9.52 2.07 -23.12
C ILE A 414 -9.10 0.79 -22.38
N PRO A 415 -7.99 0.14 -22.76
CA PRO A 415 -7.47 -1.01 -22.02
C PRO A 415 -7.24 -0.72 -20.53
N VAL A 416 -7.75 -1.59 -19.66
CA VAL A 416 -7.53 -1.52 -18.21
C VAL A 416 -7.11 -2.89 -17.71
N ILE A 417 -5.95 -2.96 -17.06
CA ILE A 417 -5.53 -4.16 -16.33
C ILE A 417 -5.57 -3.91 -14.84
N ALA A 418 -6.01 -4.92 -14.10
CA ALA A 418 -6.06 -4.88 -12.65
C ALA A 418 -5.25 -6.05 -12.09
N LEU A 419 -4.27 -5.77 -11.25
CA LEU A 419 -3.38 -6.74 -10.63
C LEU A 419 -3.82 -6.96 -9.19
N HIS A 420 -4.03 -8.22 -8.80
CA HIS A 420 -4.56 -8.56 -7.48
C HIS A 420 -3.76 -9.67 -6.80
N GLY A 421 -3.22 -9.39 -5.62
CA GLY A 421 -2.64 -10.42 -4.75
C GLY A 421 -3.76 -11.15 -4.01
N GLU A 422 -3.83 -12.48 -4.11
CA GLU A 422 -4.94 -13.22 -3.48
C GLU A 422 -4.91 -13.19 -1.94
N LEU A 423 -3.78 -12.78 -1.35
CA LEU A 423 -3.57 -12.56 0.09
C LEU A 423 -3.45 -11.07 0.45
N ASP A 424 -4.01 -10.18 -0.37
CA ASP A 424 -4.03 -8.76 -0.06
C ASP A 424 -4.94 -8.46 1.14
N GLN A 425 -4.32 -8.12 2.27
CA GLN A 425 -4.99 -7.80 3.53
C GLN A 425 -5.67 -6.43 3.53
N ALA A 426 -5.22 -5.48 2.72
CA ALA A 426 -5.83 -4.16 2.62
C ALA A 426 -7.07 -4.23 1.72
N ILE A 427 -6.93 -4.89 0.57
CA ILE A 427 -7.97 -5.08 -0.45
C ILE A 427 -8.21 -6.60 -0.64
N PRO A 428 -8.93 -7.28 0.26
CA PRO A 428 -9.14 -8.72 0.15
C PRO A 428 -9.88 -9.10 -1.13
N SER A 429 -9.71 -10.36 -1.55
CA SER A 429 -10.21 -10.86 -2.83
C SER A 429 -11.69 -10.58 -3.09
N TRP A 430 -12.54 -10.55 -2.06
CA TRP A 430 -13.96 -10.19 -2.24
C TRP A 430 -14.16 -8.73 -2.71
N MET A 431 -13.33 -7.79 -2.24
CA MET A 431 -13.36 -6.40 -2.69
C MET A 431 -12.88 -6.31 -4.14
N ALA A 432 -11.68 -6.85 -4.42
CA ALA A 432 -11.11 -6.81 -5.76
C ALA A 432 -12.02 -7.46 -6.81
N TYR A 433 -12.67 -8.58 -6.47
CA TYR A 433 -13.58 -9.28 -7.38
C TYR A 433 -14.88 -8.51 -7.59
N HIS A 434 -15.38 -7.78 -6.58
CA HIS A 434 -16.51 -6.87 -6.76
C HIS A 434 -16.17 -5.76 -7.76
N ALA A 435 -15.03 -5.08 -7.58
CA ALA A 435 -14.60 -4.05 -8.53
C ALA A 435 -14.38 -4.61 -9.95
N ALA A 436 -13.77 -5.79 -10.06
CA ALA A 436 -13.56 -6.45 -11.34
C ALA A 436 -14.87 -6.80 -12.06
N ASP A 437 -15.90 -7.23 -11.32
CA ASP A 437 -17.24 -7.47 -11.85
C ASP A 437 -17.90 -6.18 -12.37
N GLN A 438 -17.74 -5.06 -11.64
CA GLN A 438 -18.22 -3.75 -12.11
C GLN A 438 -17.50 -3.31 -13.39
N TYR A 439 -16.18 -3.39 -13.44
CA TYR A 439 -15.41 -3.03 -14.64
C TYR A 439 -15.73 -3.93 -15.83
N SER A 440 -15.84 -5.24 -15.64
CA SER A 440 -16.10 -6.18 -16.73
C SER A 440 -17.44 -5.92 -17.42
N LYS A 441 -18.42 -5.33 -16.71
CA LYS A 441 -19.71 -4.91 -17.27
C LYS A 441 -19.61 -3.62 -18.08
N LEU A 442 -18.72 -2.71 -17.68
CA LEU A 442 -18.62 -1.36 -18.24
C LEU A 442 -17.55 -1.24 -19.33
N ASN A 443 -16.49 -2.03 -19.26
CA ASN A 443 -15.33 -1.96 -20.13
C ASN A 443 -14.97 -3.35 -20.70
N PRO A 444 -15.20 -3.61 -22.00
CA PRO A 444 -14.88 -4.90 -22.63
C PRO A 444 -13.36 -5.20 -22.69
N ASN A 445 -12.52 -4.18 -22.52
CA ASN A 445 -11.07 -4.26 -22.52
C ASN A 445 -10.48 -4.32 -21.09
N PHE A 446 -11.32 -4.50 -20.07
CA PHE A 446 -10.86 -4.77 -18.71
C PHE A 446 -10.35 -6.20 -18.56
N ARG A 447 -9.22 -6.40 -17.85
CA ARG A 447 -8.70 -7.72 -17.49
C ARG A 447 -8.22 -7.72 -16.03
N LEU A 448 -8.65 -8.73 -15.26
CA LEU A 448 -8.15 -9.01 -13.92
C LEU A 448 -7.05 -10.08 -14.00
N ILE A 449 -5.88 -9.78 -13.47
CA ILE A 449 -4.75 -10.69 -13.32
C ILE A 449 -4.56 -11.00 -11.84
N LYS A 450 -4.58 -12.29 -11.49
CA LYS A 450 -4.50 -12.76 -10.10
C LYS A 450 -3.11 -13.33 -9.81
N PHE A 451 -2.58 -12.98 -8.65
CA PHE A 451 -1.27 -13.39 -8.15
C PHE A 451 -1.49 -14.27 -6.91
N PRO A 452 -1.50 -15.61 -7.06
CA PRO A 452 -1.59 -16.52 -5.93
C PRO A 452 -0.40 -16.32 -4.98
N TYR A 453 -0.62 -16.52 -3.67
CA TYR A 453 0.40 -16.40 -2.62
C TYR A 453 1.00 -14.99 -2.45
N THR A 454 0.50 -14.00 -3.18
CA THR A 454 0.98 -12.61 -3.14
C THR A 454 0.08 -11.74 -2.28
N GLY A 455 0.71 -10.89 -1.45
CA GLY A 455 0.03 -9.89 -0.62
C GLY A 455 -0.32 -8.60 -1.36
N HIS A 456 -0.50 -7.53 -0.60
CA HIS A 456 -0.80 -6.19 -1.12
C HIS A 456 0.30 -5.68 -2.07
N VAL A 457 -0.11 -5.10 -3.19
CA VAL A 457 0.74 -4.55 -4.27
C VAL A 457 1.65 -5.63 -4.91
N PRO A 458 1.11 -6.53 -5.76
CA PRO A 458 1.89 -7.52 -6.50
C PRO A 458 3.19 -7.04 -7.15
N THR A 459 3.31 -5.77 -7.55
CA THR A 459 4.60 -5.23 -8.07
C THR A 459 5.72 -5.22 -7.03
N GLY A 460 5.42 -5.26 -5.74
CA GLY A 460 6.40 -5.47 -4.67
C GLY A 460 6.61 -6.93 -4.27
N TYR A 461 5.64 -7.83 -4.51
CA TYR A 461 5.53 -9.11 -3.79
C TYR A 461 5.15 -10.32 -4.66
N SER A 462 5.53 -10.36 -5.94
CA SER A 462 5.25 -11.49 -6.85
C SER A 462 6.51 -12.19 -7.40
N PRO A 463 7.39 -12.74 -6.55
CA PRO A 463 8.59 -13.45 -6.99
C PRO A 463 8.25 -14.75 -7.72
N GLU A 464 9.01 -15.08 -8.77
CA GLU A 464 8.89 -16.32 -9.54
C GLU A 464 9.93 -17.39 -9.16
N ILE A 465 9.56 -18.66 -9.36
CA ILE A 465 10.44 -19.83 -9.23
C ILE A 465 11.46 -19.85 -10.38
N GLY A 466 12.77 -19.76 -10.10
CA GLY A 466 13.85 -19.89 -11.09
C GLY A 466 15.00 -18.88 -10.93
N GLN A 467 16.15 -19.13 -11.58
CA GLN A 467 17.36 -18.30 -11.42
C GLN A 467 17.29 -16.95 -12.15
N GLY A 468 17.45 -15.87 -11.38
CA GLY A 468 17.51 -14.47 -11.80
C GLY A 468 17.56 -13.58 -10.54
N SER A 469 17.89 -12.29 -10.67
CA SER A 469 17.85 -11.39 -9.50
C SER A 469 16.40 -11.16 -9.06
N ALA A 470 16.15 -10.94 -7.76
CA ALA A 470 14.82 -10.61 -7.24
C ALA A 470 14.14 -9.41 -7.96
N THR A 471 14.94 -8.53 -8.58
CA THR A 471 14.46 -7.39 -9.38
C THR A 471 14.04 -7.74 -10.80
N THR A 472 14.50 -8.85 -11.37
CA THR A 472 14.16 -9.30 -12.74
C THR A 472 13.16 -10.45 -12.77
N ASN A 473 12.95 -11.12 -11.63
CA ASN A 473 12.00 -12.22 -11.43
C ASN A 473 10.75 -11.79 -10.65
N ASN A 474 10.11 -10.69 -11.07
CA ASN A 474 8.83 -10.23 -10.53
C ASN A 474 7.75 -10.32 -11.62
N CYS A 475 6.75 -11.16 -11.39
CA CYS A 475 5.74 -11.46 -12.39
C CYS A 475 4.86 -10.24 -12.71
N ALA A 476 4.48 -9.44 -11.72
CA ALA A 476 3.63 -8.27 -11.94
C ALA A 476 4.30 -7.24 -12.85
N TYR A 477 5.62 -7.03 -12.73
CA TYR A 477 6.35 -6.19 -13.69
C TYR A 477 6.35 -6.76 -15.10
N LYS A 478 6.54 -8.08 -15.28
CA LYS A 478 6.47 -8.71 -16.62
C LYS A 478 5.10 -8.49 -17.27
N VAL A 479 4.02 -8.66 -16.50
CA VAL A 479 2.65 -8.38 -16.93
C VAL A 479 2.49 -6.92 -17.37
N ILE A 480 2.92 -5.96 -16.54
CA ILE A 480 2.85 -4.52 -16.85
C ILE A 480 3.63 -4.18 -18.10
N VAL A 481 4.87 -4.67 -18.21
CA VAL A 481 5.73 -4.42 -19.36
C VAL A 481 5.08 -4.99 -20.63
N SER A 482 4.56 -6.22 -20.58
CA SER A 482 3.86 -6.82 -21.72
C SER A 482 2.66 -5.97 -22.16
N PHE A 483 1.88 -5.45 -21.21
CA PHE A 483 0.71 -4.61 -21.48
C PHE A 483 1.10 -3.29 -22.17
N ILE A 484 2.11 -2.58 -21.63
CA ILE A 484 2.58 -1.30 -22.18
C ILE A 484 3.19 -1.48 -23.58
N LEU A 485 3.99 -2.53 -23.77
CA LEU A 485 4.67 -2.76 -25.05
C LEU A 485 3.70 -3.13 -26.17
N ASN A 486 2.59 -3.80 -25.84
CA ASN A 486 1.58 -4.22 -26.81
C ASN A 486 0.42 -3.23 -26.95
N GLY A 487 0.57 -1.97 -26.53
CA GLY A 487 -0.49 -0.96 -26.73
C GLY A 487 -1.77 -1.25 -25.92
N GLY A 488 -1.65 -2.03 -24.84
CA GLY A 488 -2.76 -2.53 -24.04
C GLY A 488 -3.62 -3.63 -24.69
N GLN A 489 -3.26 -4.12 -25.89
CA GLN A 489 -4.08 -5.08 -26.65
C GLN A 489 -3.92 -6.53 -26.19
N SER A 490 -2.72 -6.91 -25.76
CA SER A 490 -2.40 -8.25 -25.28
C SER A 490 -1.57 -8.20 -24.01
N ILE A 491 -1.74 -9.21 -23.17
CA ILE A 491 -1.08 -9.34 -21.87
C ILE A 491 -0.47 -10.73 -21.80
N ASP A 492 0.79 -10.81 -21.36
CA ASP A 492 1.43 -12.07 -20.99
C ASP A 492 1.40 -12.20 -19.46
N ASP A 493 0.53 -13.08 -18.97
CA ASP A 493 0.37 -13.42 -17.55
C ASP A 493 0.88 -14.82 -17.21
N THR A 494 1.64 -15.45 -18.13
CA THR A 494 2.09 -16.84 -17.96
C THR A 494 2.99 -17.03 -16.74
N CYS A 495 3.67 -15.98 -16.29
CA CYS A 495 4.48 -15.96 -15.07
C CYS A 495 3.69 -16.25 -13.79
N THR A 496 2.36 -16.02 -13.77
CA THR A 496 1.51 -16.23 -12.58
C THR A 496 1.48 -17.69 -12.13
N LYS A 497 1.78 -18.62 -13.03
CA LYS A 497 1.88 -20.06 -12.76
C LYS A 497 3.14 -20.45 -11.99
N PHE A 498 4.12 -19.54 -11.91
CA PHE A 498 5.43 -19.79 -11.32
C PHE A 498 5.67 -18.92 -10.10
N ILE A 499 4.65 -18.26 -9.54
CA ILE A 499 4.80 -17.50 -8.30
C ILE A 499 5.15 -18.46 -7.15
N VAL A 500 6.13 -18.06 -6.34
CA VAL A 500 6.65 -18.86 -5.23
C VAL A 500 5.53 -19.16 -4.22
N PRO A 501 5.22 -20.44 -3.93
CA PRO A 501 4.25 -20.81 -2.90
C PRO A 501 4.83 -20.66 -1.49
N PHE A 502 4.00 -20.84 -0.45
CA PHE A 502 4.49 -20.81 0.93
C PHE A 502 5.58 -21.83 1.20
N ASP A 503 6.56 -21.43 1.99
CA ASP A 503 7.57 -22.31 2.58
C ASP A 503 7.33 -22.45 4.09
N PHE A 504 6.24 -23.13 4.45
CA PHE A 504 5.94 -23.40 5.86
C PHE A 504 7.00 -24.27 6.54
N ILE A 505 7.84 -25.00 5.80
CA ILE A 505 8.92 -25.81 6.42
C ILE A 505 10.08 -24.90 6.87
N GLY A 506 10.30 -23.78 6.18
CA GLY A 506 11.38 -22.86 6.52
C GLY A 506 12.72 -23.19 5.83
N GLN A 507 12.70 -23.80 4.64
CA GLN A 507 13.91 -24.36 4.01
C GLN A 507 14.65 -23.42 3.07
N THR A 508 13.93 -22.50 2.42
CA THR A 508 14.48 -21.54 1.45
C THR A 508 15.30 -20.47 2.16
N ASP A 509 16.28 -19.90 1.44
CA ASP A 509 17.11 -18.83 1.99
C ASP A 509 16.28 -17.57 2.29
N GLN A 510 15.22 -17.33 1.50
CA GLN A 510 14.30 -16.21 1.71
C GLN A 510 13.64 -16.30 3.09
N ILE A 511 12.96 -17.41 3.41
CA ILE A 511 12.28 -17.53 4.71
C ILE A 511 13.27 -17.60 5.88
N LYS A 512 14.46 -18.20 5.69
CA LYS A 512 15.52 -18.19 6.71
C LYS A 512 16.02 -16.79 7.01
N ASN A 513 16.16 -15.94 5.99
CA ASN A 513 16.54 -14.54 6.16
C ASN A 513 15.42 -13.75 6.86
N THR A 514 14.17 -13.96 6.48
CA THR A 514 13.00 -13.36 7.17
C THR A 514 12.93 -13.81 8.63
N ALA A 515 13.08 -15.11 8.91
CA ALA A 515 13.14 -15.63 10.27
C ALA A 515 14.34 -15.05 11.04
N MET A 516 15.50 -14.90 10.40
CA MET A 516 16.66 -14.26 11.04
C MET A 516 16.35 -12.81 11.42
N GLN A 517 15.69 -12.06 10.53
CA GLN A 517 15.33 -10.67 10.78
C GLN A 517 14.35 -10.51 11.94
N PHE A 518 13.31 -11.35 12.01
CA PHE A 518 12.25 -11.20 13.01
C PHE A 518 12.51 -11.98 14.30
N PHE A 519 13.10 -13.17 14.21
CA PHE A 519 13.26 -14.10 15.33
C PHE A 519 14.70 -14.17 15.85
N ASN A 520 15.68 -13.61 15.11
CA ASN A 520 17.12 -13.78 15.35
C ASN A 520 17.56 -15.26 15.32
N THR A 521 16.93 -16.04 14.44
CA THR A 521 17.25 -17.44 14.15
C THR A 521 16.74 -17.81 12.77
N THR A 522 17.41 -18.74 12.08
CA THR A 522 16.92 -19.30 10.81
C THR A 522 15.83 -20.36 10.99
N ASP A 523 15.63 -20.84 12.22
CA ASP A 523 14.65 -21.88 12.53
C ASP A 523 13.27 -21.24 12.78
N LEU A 524 12.35 -21.48 11.85
CA LEU A 524 10.99 -20.95 11.90
C LEU A 524 10.20 -21.53 13.10
N TRP A 525 10.34 -22.82 13.41
CA TRP A 525 9.46 -23.53 14.35
C TRP A 525 10.11 -23.94 15.67
N GLY A 526 11.42 -24.17 15.74
CA GLY A 526 12.08 -24.72 16.92
C GLY A 526 11.91 -26.24 17.01
N LYS A 527 12.50 -26.85 18.05
CA LYS A 527 12.38 -28.30 18.27
C LYS A 527 10.93 -28.71 18.62
N PRO A 528 10.35 -29.77 18.02
CA PRO A 528 9.03 -30.26 18.37
C PRO A 528 8.87 -30.52 19.88
N PHE A 529 7.62 -30.54 20.36
CA PHE A 529 7.31 -30.88 21.75
C PHE A 529 7.92 -32.24 22.11
N THR A 530 8.96 -32.25 22.94
CA THR A 530 9.30 -33.46 23.70
C THR A 530 8.42 -33.42 24.93
N GLU A 531 7.44 -34.33 25.04
CA GLU A 531 6.73 -34.48 26.32
C GLU A 531 7.76 -34.53 27.46
N PRO A 532 7.52 -33.86 28.59
CA PRO A 532 8.33 -34.13 29.76
C PRO A 532 8.08 -35.59 30.15
N ILE A 533 9.09 -36.43 29.97
CA ILE A 533 9.12 -37.77 30.56
C ILE A 533 8.84 -37.56 32.05
N SER A 534 7.68 -38.01 32.49
CA SER A 534 7.35 -38.07 33.91
C SER A 534 8.28 -39.11 34.55
N SER A 535 9.40 -38.66 35.09
CA SER A 535 10.13 -39.41 36.12
C SER A 535 10.88 -38.44 37.01
N THR A 536 10.20 -38.07 38.09
CA THR A 536 10.75 -37.80 39.43
C THR A 536 12.27 -37.96 39.58
N THR A 537 12.95 -36.87 39.94
CA THR A 537 13.55 -36.72 41.28
C THR A 537 13.98 -35.26 41.48
N ALA A 538 13.44 -34.65 42.53
CA ALA A 538 13.79 -33.31 42.97
C ALA A 538 15.16 -33.35 43.67
N THR A 539 16.07 -32.47 43.26
CA THR A 539 17.13 -31.95 44.14
C THR A 539 17.28 -30.46 43.89
N ALA A 540 17.02 -29.70 44.94
CA ALA A 540 17.11 -28.25 45.00
C ALA A 540 18.55 -27.77 44.95
N VAL A 541 18.81 -26.70 44.19
CA VAL A 541 19.96 -25.81 44.41
C VAL A 541 19.50 -24.36 44.17
N SER A 542 19.75 -23.53 45.19
CA SER A 542 19.43 -22.10 45.29
C SER A 542 20.40 -21.22 44.46
N PRO A 543 20.05 -19.93 44.21
CA PRO A 543 20.69 -19.12 43.18
C PRO A 543 21.90 -18.34 43.70
N THR A 544 22.92 -18.18 42.85
CA THR A 544 23.93 -17.12 42.98
C THR A 544 23.90 -16.25 41.75
N VAL A 545 23.59 -14.98 41.99
CA VAL A 545 23.72 -13.85 41.08
C VAL A 545 25.20 -13.57 40.87
N GLU A 546 25.64 -13.41 39.63
CA GLU A 546 26.79 -12.56 39.33
C GLU A 546 26.58 -11.83 38.00
N SER A 547 26.79 -10.53 38.10
CA SER A 547 26.62 -9.50 37.08
C SER A 547 27.89 -9.27 36.28
N SER A 548 27.71 -8.61 35.13
CA SER A 548 28.68 -7.89 34.29
C SER A 548 29.23 -8.66 33.07
N ILE A 549 28.87 -8.16 31.89
CA ILE A 549 29.78 -7.53 30.93
C ILE A 549 28.93 -6.59 30.07
N VAL A 550 29.18 -5.29 30.24
CA VAL A 550 28.69 -4.23 29.34
C VAL A 550 29.65 -4.22 28.16
N GLY A 551 29.19 -4.73 27.02
CA GLY A 551 29.87 -4.57 25.72
C GLY A 551 28.96 -3.79 24.79
N THR A 552 29.17 -2.48 24.69
CA THR A 552 28.55 -1.64 23.68
C THR A 552 29.11 -2.04 22.32
N ILE A 553 28.43 -2.94 21.60
CA ILE A 553 28.73 -3.20 20.19
C ILE A 553 27.79 -2.35 19.36
N ILE A 554 28.32 -1.25 18.82
CA ILE A 554 27.66 -0.46 17.78
C ILE A 554 27.78 -1.27 16.48
N PHE A 555 26.74 -2.03 16.14
CA PHE A 555 26.61 -2.59 14.80
C PHE A 555 25.91 -1.57 13.91
N SER A 556 26.67 -0.96 13.01
CA SER A 556 26.12 -0.32 11.81
C SER A 556 25.58 -1.42 10.90
N ILE A 557 24.30 -1.75 11.03
CA ILE A 557 23.60 -2.62 10.09
C ILE A 557 23.36 -1.81 8.83
N THR A 558 24.05 -2.17 7.75
CA THR A 558 23.74 -1.70 6.41
C THR A 558 22.43 -2.36 5.99
N ILE A 559 21.34 -1.63 6.12
CA ILE A 559 20.00 -2.13 5.83
C ILE A 559 19.88 -2.29 4.31
N GLY A 560 19.78 -3.54 3.86
CA GLY A 560 19.49 -3.86 2.47
C GLY A 560 18.08 -3.41 2.08
N GLY A 561 17.98 -2.29 1.36
CA GLY A 561 17.06 -2.05 0.25
C GLY A 561 15.54 -1.99 0.46
N TYR A 562 14.97 -2.41 1.60
CA TYR A 562 13.52 -2.56 1.76
C TYR A 562 12.91 -1.82 2.98
N SER A 563 13.71 -1.03 3.70
CA SER A 563 13.29 -0.38 4.96
C SER A 563 12.39 0.84 4.83
N ASN A 564 12.14 1.35 3.62
CA ASN A 564 11.36 2.57 3.43
C ASN A 564 9.86 2.32 3.16
N PHE A 565 9.31 1.15 3.45
CA PHE A 565 7.88 0.88 3.21
C PHE A 565 7.04 0.66 4.46
N PHE A 566 7.62 0.44 5.65
CA PHE A 566 6.86 0.06 6.84
C PHE A 566 5.91 1.15 7.37
N PHE A 567 6.19 2.44 7.15
CA PHE A 567 5.31 3.53 7.61
C PHE A 567 4.08 3.72 6.72
N LEU A 568 4.17 3.34 5.44
CA LEU A 568 3.11 3.52 4.43
C LEU A 568 1.94 2.56 4.63
N TYR A 569 2.17 1.43 5.29
CA TYR A 569 1.15 0.42 5.56
C TYR A 569 0.23 0.74 6.74
N TYR A 570 0.56 1.75 7.56
CA TYR A 570 -0.35 2.26 8.59
C TYR A 570 -1.49 3.11 8.02
N LEU A 571 -1.39 3.47 6.74
CA LEU A 571 -2.28 4.42 6.09
C LEU A 571 -3.26 3.74 5.12
N TRP A 572 -3.17 2.41 4.95
CA TRP A 572 -4.02 1.59 4.05
C TRP A 572 -4.54 0.31 4.67
#